data_AF-A0A933GSJ9-F1
#
_entry.id   AF-A0A933GSJ9-F1
#
_cell.length_a   1.000
_cell.length_b   1.000
_cell.length_c   1.000
_cell.angle_alpha   90.00
_cell.angle_beta   90.00
_cell.angle_gamma   90.00
#
_symmetry.space_group_name_H-M   'P 1'
#
loop_
_entity.id
_entity.type
_entity.pdbx_description
1 polymer ?
#
loop_
_entity_poly.entity_id
_entity_poly.type
_entity_poly.pdbx_seq_one_letter_code
_entity_poly.pdbx_strand_id
1 'polypeptide(L)'
;MLVLRVEYLTGVCMATRHNDPTRSTPEWPPHPDRLYSALVAAAAEPKPLGGTDLPAGAKETLEWLAEQGAPLLHASPAHRRTTPAVPMPSNPHEDEVWQKPKKNRPRSPQKAFDLWTLLPVHRMKVLLPIPAVVPEEPAVYFAWPDAEPDGHRDTLHAICERVTYLGRSRSLVRVSVEDAAPPATHVPDPLGGVQLRVPGKKGRLAYLIDKHQRDGGKPEPSPPRRYRHIDGSPPRSASLHSVFNRFWVFQPLRDDPALPIAATLKVTQALRRAVLEQVHGAACGCDRWQDRVPSWREAQECFAKIPCTLSGHAPNGGPLEAPHLAFVALPFVHPVLRHADGAVKGLAVLVPRDVDCDASALTMLARGLRRLEREGLRIPGAGIWHLKEVPPDDPPLATLDSRTWTEPSRTWTTATPMVFGHFPKPKNGGEAKVVLDALRLAGIDPSSVVEIAVGRHSPLHGAPPSWCFKTQRDRAEREKPRHWIRHVTIQFDRTVSGPLALGCLRYFGLGFMRPLEG
;
A
#
# COMPACT_ATOMS: atom_id res chain seq x y z
N MET A 1 -1.31 -29.70 -2.92
CA MET A 1 -1.40 -28.38 -3.58
C MET A 1 -2.65 -28.31 -4.44
N LEU A 2 -3.29 -27.13 -4.47
CA LEU A 2 -4.35 -26.77 -5.42
C LEU A 2 -3.86 -25.63 -6.32
N VAL A 3 -4.11 -25.72 -7.63
CA VAL A 3 -3.88 -24.61 -8.58
C VAL A 3 -5.13 -24.39 -9.42
N LEU A 4 -5.58 -23.12 -9.48
CA LEU A 4 -6.61 -22.68 -10.41
C LEU A 4 -5.99 -21.76 -11.46
N ARG A 5 -6.10 -22.12 -12.72
CA ARG A 5 -5.67 -21.30 -13.87
C ARG A 5 -6.87 -20.57 -14.44
N VAL A 6 -6.75 -19.26 -14.58
CA VAL A 6 -7.73 -18.38 -15.25
C VAL A 6 -7.11 -17.87 -16.53
N GLU A 7 -7.68 -18.24 -17.67
CA GLU A 7 -7.25 -17.77 -18.98
C GLU A 7 -8.26 -16.81 -19.58
N TYR A 8 -7.84 -15.57 -19.85
CA TYR A 8 -8.62 -14.55 -20.53
C TYR A 8 -8.64 -14.82 -22.03
N LEU A 9 -9.75 -15.35 -22.54
CA LEU A 9 -9.89 -15.83 -23.91
C LEU A 9 -9.77 -14.74 -24.98
N THR A 10 -9.98 -13.48 -24.59
CA THR A 10 -9.85 -12.31 -25.48
C THR A 10 -8.51 -11.60 -25.34
N GLY A 11 -7.62 -12.08 -24.45
CA GLY A 11 -6.37 -11.40 -24.11
C GLY A 11 -6.56 -10.05 -23.39
N VAL A 12 -7.77 -9.75 -22.91
CA VAL A 12 -8.12 -8.47 -22.28
C VAL A 12 -8.88 -8.71 -20.99
N CYS A 13 -8.45 -8.04 -19.91
CA CYS A 13 -9.18 -8.02 -18.66
C CYS A 13 -9.88 -6.66 -18.48
N MET A 14 -11.22 -6.69 -18.38
CA MET A 14 -12.05 -5.53 -18.05
C MET A 14 -12.56 -5.66 -16.62
N ALA A 15 -11.73 -5.26 -15.67
CA ALA A 15 -12.08 -5.11 -14.26
C ALA A 15 -11.81 -3.68 -13.80
N THR A 16 -12.56 -3.22 -12.80
CA THR A 16 -12.41 -1.87 -12.24
C THR A 16 -12.16 -1.95 -10.75
N ARG A 17 -11.34 -1.01 -10.24
CA ARG A 17 -11.14 -0.86 -8.80
C ARG A 17 -12.47 -0.71 -8.08
N HIS A 18 -12.59 -1.30 -6.90
CA HIS A 18 -13.84 -1.32 -6.13
C HIS A 18 -14.23 0.09 -5.64
N ASN A 19 -13.24 0.88 -5.22
CA ASN A 19 -13.37 2.18 -4.58
C ASN A 19 -13.28 3.38 -5.56
N ASP A 20 -13.16 3.12 -6.86
CA ASP A 20 -13.22 4.16 -7.89
C ASP A 20 -14.69 4.40 -8.31
N PRO A 21 -15.33 5.50 -7.88
CA PRO A 21 -16.72 5.78 -8.21
C PRO A 21 -16.92 6.04 -9.70
N THR A 22 -15.88 6.51 -10.42
CA THR A 22 -15.92 6.75 -11.86
C THR A 22 -15.82 5.46 -12.67
N ARG A 23 -15.34 4.37 -12.04
CA ARG A 23 -15.06 3.09 -12.68
C ARG A 23 -14.19 3.24 -13.93
N SER A 24 -13.20 4.13 -13.88
CA SER A 24 -12.28 4.45 -14.98
C SER A 24 -10.88 3.88 -14.78
N THR A 25 -10.59 3.42 -13.56
CA THR A 25 -9.31 2.82 -13.18
C THR A 25 -9.39 1.30 -13.32
N PRO A 26 -8.62 0.71 -14.25
CA PRO A 26 -8.58 -0.73 -14.38
C PRO A 26 -7.94 -1.39 -13.16
N GLU A 27 -8.32 -2.65 -12.93
CA GLU A 27 -7.79 -3.50 -11.86
C GLU A 27 -6.92 -4.61 -12.47
N TRP A 28 -5.70 -4.77 -11.98
CA TRP A 28 -4.79 -5.88 -12.29
C TRP A 28 -3.76 -6.06 -11.16
N PRO A 29 -3.38 -7.29 -10.78
CA PRO A 29 -3.96 -8.58 -11.19
C PRO A 29 -5.40 -8.79 -10.67
N PRO A 30 -6.14 -9.80 -11.17
CA PRO A 30 -7.48 -10.11 -10.66
C PRO A 30 -7.42 -10.52 -9.18
N HIS A 31 -8.31 -9.95 -8.37
CA HIS A 31 -8.39 -10.23 -6.94
C HIS A 31 -8.91 -11.66 -6.69
N PRO A 32 -8.32 -12.46 -5.76
CA PRO A 32 -8.85 -13.78 -5.42
C PRO A 32 -10.34 -13.81 -5.00
N ASP A 33 -10.83 -12.76 -4.31
CA ASP A 33 -12.25 -12.61 -3.96
C ASP A 33 -13.17 -12.51 -5.18
N ARG A 34 -12.65 -11.98 -6.30
CA ARG A 34 -13.37 -11.90 -7.58
C ARG A 34 -13.49 -13.28 -8.21
N LEU A 35 -12.40 -14.07 -8.21
CA LEU A 35 -12.42 -15.45 -8.68
C LEU A 35 -13.40 -16.29 -7.84
N TYR A 36 -13.31 -16.15 -6.51
CA TYR A 36 -14.22 -16.84 -5.59
C TYR A 36 -15.68 -16.52 -5.87
N SER A 37 -16.01 -15.23 -6.05
CA SER A 37 -17.38 -14.82 -6.40
C SER A 37 -17.86 -15.40 -7.74
N ALA A 38 -16.96 -15.53 -8.72
CA ALA A 38 -17.26 -16.16 -10.02
C ALA A 38 -17.54 -17.66 -9.88
N LEU A 39 -16.75 -18.37 -9.07
CA LEU A 39 -16.96 -19.79 -8.75
C LEU A 39 -18.31 -20.02 -8.06
N VAL A 40 -18.67 -19.16 -7.09
CA VAL A 40 -19.97 -19.23 -6.40
C VAL A 40 -21.13 -18.99 -7.39
N ALA A 41 -20.99 -18.02 -8.29
CA ALA A 41 -22.00 -17.74 -9.31
C ALA A 41 -22.16 -18.92 -10.28
N ALA A 42 -21.06 -19.49 -10.78
CA ALA A 42 -21.06 -20.64 -11.68
C ALA A 42 -21.65 -21.90 -11.03
N ALA A 43 -21.38 -22.12 -9.73
CA ALA A 43 -21.98 -23.22 -8.97
C ALA A 43 -23.50 -23.05 -8.80
N ALA A 44 -24.01 -21.82 -8.79
CA ALA A 44 -25.42 -21.51 -8.63
C ALA A 44 -26.20 -21.46 -9.95
N GLU A 45 -25.54 -21.52 -11.11
CA GLU A 45 -26.18 -21.44 -12.43
C GLU A 45 -27.07 -22.63 -12.82
N PRO A 46 -26.73 -23.90 -12.49
CA PRO A 46 -27.54 -25.09 -12.84
C PRO A 46 -28.90 -25.20 -12.13
N LYS A 47 -29.36 -24.16 -11.41
CA LYS A 47 -30.57 -24.20 -10.59
C LYS A 47 -31.83 -24.32 -11.46
N PRO A 48 -32.72 -25.31 -11.19
CA PRO A 48 -34.09 -25.26 -11.67
C PRO A 48 -34.79 -24.01 -11.14
N LEU A 49 -35.73 -23.45 -11.92
CA LEU A 49 -36.58 -22.34 -11.48
C LEU A 49 -37.20 -22.64 -10.11
N GLY A 50 -36.80 -21.88 -9.08
CA GLY A 50 -37.33 -21.99 -7.71
C GLY A 50 -36.47 -22.75 -6.70
N GLY A 51 -35.37 -23.39 -7.10
CA GLY A 51 -34.43 -24.05 -6.18
C GLY A 51 -33.41 -23.07 -5.58
N THR A 52 -33.24 -23.07 -4.26
CA THR A 52 -32.23 -22.23 -3.58
C THR A 52 -30.88 -22.90 -3.41
N ASP A 53 -30.83 -24.23 -3.50
CA ASP A 53 -29.68 -25.01 -3.07
C ASP A 53 -28.59 -25.10 -4.14
N LEU A 54 -27.34 -25.13 -3.67
CA LEU A 54 -26.19 -25.41 -4.52
C LEU A 54 -26.17 -26.91 -4.87
N PRO A 55 -25.53 -27.31 -5.99
CA PRO A 55 -25.32 -28.71 -6.31
C PRO A 55 -24.68 -29.48 -5.14
N ALA A 56 -24.93 -30.79 -5.09
CA ALA A 56 -24.34 -31.66 -4.06
C ALA A 56 -22.82 -31.48 -3.98
N GLY A 57 -22.29 -31.35 -2.75
CA GLY A 57 -20.85 -31.13 -2.50
C GLY A 57 -20.32 -29.73 -2.82
N ALA A 58 -21.04 -28.90 -3.60
CA ALA A 58 -20.55 -27.57 -4.01
C ALA A 58 -20.43 -26.60 -2.83
N LYS A 59 -21.39 -26.64 -1.89
CA LYS A 59 -21.35 -25.80 -0.68
C LYS A 59 -20.09 -26.11 0.16
N GLU A 60 -19.89 -27.38 0.50
CA GLU A 60 -18.75 -27.85 1.29
C GLU A 60 -17.42 -27.52 0.60
N THR A 61 -17.34 -27.75 -0.71
CA THR A 61 -16.17 -27.45 -1.53
C THR A 61 -15.84 -25.95 -1.56
N LEU A 62 -16.84 -25.08 -1.71
CA LEU A 62 -16.64 -23.63 -1.72
C LEU A 62 -16.32 -23.08 -0.32
N GLU A 63 -16.86 -23.68 0.74
CA GLU A 63 -16.48 -23.36 2.12
C GLU A 63 -15.03 -23.75 2.39
N TRP A 64 -14.63 -24.96 2.02
CA TRP A 64 -13.25 -25.45 2.09
C TRP A 64 -12.28 -24.55 1.32
N LEU A 65 -12.63 -24.13 0.09
CA LEU A 65 -11.77 -23.26 -0.72
C LEU A 65 -11.56 -21.89 -0.07
N ALA A 66 -12.59 -21.31 0.57
CA ALA A 66 -12.47 -20.04 1.28
C ALA A 66 -11.54 -20.12 2.49
N GLU A 67 -11.42 -21.30 3.11
CA GLU A 67 -10.57 -21.54 4.27
C GLU A 67 -9.07 -21.63 3.92
N GLN A 68 -8.72 -21.91 2.66
CA GLN A 68 -7.33 -22.02 2.20
C GLN A 68 -6.54 -20.69 2.28
N GLY A 69 -7.23 -19.57 2.45
CA GLY A 69 -6.60 -18.27 2.65
C GLY A 69 -6.02 -17.66 1.38
N ALA A 70 -4.95 -16.88 1.53
CA ALA A 70 -4.36 -16.09 0.44
C ALA A 70 -3.50 -16.97 -0.48
N PRO A 71 -3.87 -17.14 -1.77
CA PRO A 71 -3.06 -17.92 -2.71
C PRO A 71 -1.74 -17.22 -3.05
N LEU A 72 -0.76 -17.95 -3.56
CA LEU A 72 0.29 -17.41 -4.41
C LEU A 72 -0.30 -17.08 -5.78
N LEU A 73 0.11 -15.98 -6.42
CA LEU A 73 -0.31 -15.67 -7.78
C LEU A 73 0.85 -15.66 -8.76
N HIS A 74 0.62 -16.24 -9.93
CA HIS A 74 1.38 -15.93 -11.13
C HIS A 74 0.51 -15.08 -12.05
N ALA A 75 0.90 -13.82 -12.24
CA ALA A 75 0.24 -12.88 -13.15
C ALA A 75 1.32 -12.03 -13.81
N SER A 76 1.35 -12.05 -15.14
CA SER A 76 2.27 -11.23 -15.93
C SER A 76 2.00 -9.72 -15.72
N PRO A 77 2.99 -8.86 -16.03
CA PRO A 77 2.74 -7.43 -16.19
C PRO A 77 1.60 -7.18 -17.19
N ALA A 78 0.88 -6.09 -17.01
CA ALA A 78 -0.20 -5.72 -17.92
C ALA A 78 -0.18 -4.25 -18.27
N HIS A 79 -0.51 -3.97 -19.52
CA HIS A 79 -0.54 -2.63 -20.08
C HIS A 79 -1.96 -2.09 -20.01
N ARG A 80 -2.14 -0.87 -19.49
CA ARG A 80 -3.44 -0.20 -19.52
C ARG A 80 -3.81 0.09 -20.97
N ARG A 81 -4.98 -0.37 -21.40
CA ARG A 81 -5.49 -0.06 -22.72
C ARG A 81 -5.97 1.39 -22.75
N THR A 82 -5.42 2.18 -23.67
CA THR A 82 -5.95 3.51 -23.99
C THR A 82 -7.27 3.35 -24.74
N THR A 83 -8.33 4.01 -24.27
CA THR A 83 -9.64 3.99 -24.93
C THR A 83 -10.11 5.40 -25.23
N PRO A 84 -10.68 5.67 -26.41
CA PRO A 84 -11.29 6.96 -26.70
C PRO A 84 -12.47 7.21 -25.75
N ALA A 85 -12.74 8.49 -25.47
CA ALA A 85 -13.91 8.89 -24.71
C ALA A 85 -15.16 8.63 -25.56
N VAL A 86 -15.98 7.64 -25.17
CA VAL A 86 -17.21 7.29 -25.90
C VAL A 86 -18.41 7.93 -25.19
N PRO A 87 -19.07 8.94 -25.80
CA PRO A 87 -20.28 9.53 -25.25
C PRO A 87 -21.47 8.58 -25.47
N MET A 88 -22.03 8.06 -24.38
CA MET A 88 -23.17 7.14 -24.42
C MET A 88 -24.44 7.82 -23.86
N PRO A 89 -25.60 7.61 -24.49
CA PRO A 89 -26.89 8.01 -23.93
C PRO A 89 -27.07 7.44 -22.52
N SER A 90 -27.42 8.27 -21.53
CA SER A 90 -27.74 7.78 -20.18
C SER A 90 -29.13 7.15 -20.14
N ASN A 91 -29.33 6.13 -19.30
CA ASN A 91 -30.68 5.69 -18.96
C ASN A 91 -31.40 6.79 -18.15
N PRO A 92 -32.71 6.98 -18.33
CA PRO A 92 -33.49 7.90 -17.49
C PRO A 92 -33.45 7.48 -16.03
N HIS A 93 -33.24 8.44 -15.13
CA HIS A 93 -33.49 8.19 -13.72
C HIS A 93 -34.98 7.92 -13.49
N GLU A 94 -35.34 7.08 -12.50
CA GLU A 94 -36.76 6.79 -12.23
C GLU A 94 -37.55 8.07 -11.96
N ASP A 95 -36.95 9.03 -11.26
CA ASP A 95 -37.58 10.33 -10.98
C ASP A 95 -37.75 11.22 -12.23
N GLU A 96 -37.02 10.99 -13.32
CA GLU A 96 -37.26 11.70 -14.60
C GLU A 96 -38.57 11.21 -15.24
N VAL A 97 -38.86 9.91 -15.10
CA VAL A 97 -39.98 9.25 -15.79
C VAL A 97 -41.23 9.23 -14.92
N TRP A 98 -41.08 8.84 -13.66
CA TRP A 98 -42.16 8.47 -12.77
C TRP A 98 -42.39 9.50 -11.67
N GLN A 99 -43.66 9.72 -11.35
CA GLN A 99 -44.02 10.43 -10.13
C GLN A 99 -43.75 9.54 -8.91
N LYS A 100 -43.43 10.16 -7.77
CA LYS A 100 -43.30 9.44 -6.50
C LYS A 100 -44.60 8.66 -6.21
N PRO A 101 -44.51 7.36 -5.90
CA PRO A 101 -45.70 6.53 -5.71
C PRO A 101 -46.52 7.05 -4.51
N LYS A 102 -47.84 7.15 -4.70
CA LYS A 102 -48.79 7.39 -3.61
C LYS A 102 -49.30 6.04 -3.09
N LYS A 103 -49.56 5.94 -1.78
CA LYS A 103 -50.05 4.71 -1.12
C LYS A 103 -51.24 4.12 -1.91
N ASN A 104 -51.16 2.83 -2.26
CA ASN A 104 -52.17 2.08 -3.01
C ASN A 104 -52.54 2.63 -4.40
N ARG A 105 -51.63 3.34 -5.09
CA ARG A 105 -51.82 3.72 -6.50
C ARG A 105 -50.64 3.26 -7.37
N PRO A 106 -50.88 2.80 -8.62
CA PRO A 106 -49.80 2.50 -9.55
C PRO A 106 -48.97 3.75 -9.86
N ARG A 107 -47.70 3.55 -10.23
CA ARG A 107 -46.82 4.65 -10.68
C ARG A 107 -47.41 5.29 -11.94
N SER A 108 -47.49 6.62 -11.96
CA SER A 108 -47.87 7.39 -13.14
C SER A 108 -46.68 8.18 -13.67
N PRO A 109 -46.52 8.36 -14.99
CA PRO A 109 -45.47 9.19 -15.55
C PRO A 109 -45.56 10.65 -15.07
N GLN A 110 -44.47 11.42 -15.06
CA GLN A 110 -44.57 12.86 -14.78
C GLN A 110 -45.45 13.57 -15.81
N LYS A 111 -46.20 14.60 -15.40
CA LYS A 111 -47.10 15.35 -16.31
C LYS A 111 -46.35 16.03 -17.48
N ALA A 112 -45.10 16.41 -17.26
CA ALA A 112 -44.24 17.03 -18.27
C ALA A 112 -43.29 16.02 -18.94
N PHE A 113 -43.48 14.71 -18.70
CA PHE A 113 -42.62 13.69 -19.28
C PHE A 113 -42.91 13.51 -20.77
N ASP A 114 -41.96 13.94 -21.60
CA ASP A 114 -42.02 13.74 -23.04
C ASP A 114 -41.34 12.41 -23.42
N LEU A 115 -42.08 11.50 -24.06
CA LEU A 115 -41.57 10.21 -24.51
C LEU A 115 -40.41 10.34 -25.52
N TRP A 116 -40.33 11.44 -26.28
CA TRP A 116 -39.20 11.69 -27.18
C TRP A 116 -37.88 11.80 -26.42
N THR A 117 -37.90 12.23 -25.16
CA THR A 117 -36.71 12.28 -24.30
C THR A 117 -36.14 10.90 -23.98
N LEU A 118 -36.84 9.79 -24.25
CA LEU A 118 -36.31 8.44 -24.11
C LEU A 118 -35.45 8.01 -25.29
N LEU A 119 -35.57 8.67 -26.45
CA LEU A 119 -34.79 8.30 -27.62
C LEU A 119 -33.31 8.64 -27.41
N PRO A 120 -32.38 7.73 -27.77
CA PRO A 120 -30.94 7.93 -27.62
C PRO A 120 -30.40 9.26 -28.15
N VAL A 121 -31.01 9.81 -29.20
CA VAL A 121 -30.61 11.08 -29.84
C VAL A 121 -30.90 12.31 -28.96
N HIS A 122 -31.93 12.25 -28.11
CA HIS A 122 -32.35 13.34 -27.23
C HIS A 122 -31.83 13.18 -25.79
N ARG A 123 -31.23 12.04 -25.45
CA ARG A 123 -30.65 11.80 -24.13
C ARG A 123 -29.37 12.58 -23.91
N MET A 124 -29.19 13.07 -22.69
CA MET A 124 -27.89 13.53 -22.23
C MET A 124 -26.86 12.40 -22.41
N LYS A 125 -25.74 12.74 -23.04
CA LYS A 125 -24.64 11.80 -23.23
C LYS A 125 -23.66 11.93 -22.07
N VAL A 126 -23.29 10.80 -21.48
CA VAL A 126 -22.27 10.70 -20.45
C VAL A 126 -21.11 9.91 -21.01
N LEU A 127 -19.88 10.31 -20.67
CA LEU A 127 -18.70 9.56 -21.05
C LEU A 127 -18.73 8.19 -20.37
N LEU A 128 -18.67 7.13 -21.17
CA LEU A 128 -18.57 5.76 -20.66
C LEU A 128 -17.10 5.35 -20.59
N PRO A 129 -16.48 5.27 -19.41
CA PRO A 129 -15.15 4.71 -19.29
C PRO A 129 -15.19 3.20 -19.54
N ILE A 130 -14.26 2.72 -20.38
CA ILE A 130 -14.08 1.29 -20.69
C ILE A 130 -12.67 0.87 -20.25
N PRO A 131 -12.38 0.90 -18.94
CA PRO A 131 -11.07 0.49 -18.43
C PRO A 131 -10.80 -0.97 -18.75
N ALA A 132 -9.63 -1.22 -19.28
CA ALA A 132 -9.14 -2.56 -19.57
C ALA A 132 -7.62 -2.60 -19.42
N VAL A 133 -7.10 -3.77 -19.11
CA VAL A 133 -5.67 -4.08 -19.24
C VAL A 133 -5.47 -5.19 -20.27
N VAL A 134 -4.31 -5.16 -20.91
CA VAL A 134 -3.80 -6.21 -21.79
C VAL A 134 -2.60 -6.82 -21.08
N PRO A 135 -2.75 -7.99 -20.43
CA PRO A 135 -1.62 -8.69 -19.82
C PRO A 135 -0.67 -9.24 -20.90
N GLU A 136 0.63 -9.30 -20.60
CA GLU A 136 1.62 -9.90 -21.51
C GLU A 136 1.34 -11.39 -21.74
N GLU A 137 0.88 -12.07 -20.69
CA GLU A 137 0.37 -13.44 -20.73
C GLU A 137 -1.12 -13.44 -20.35
N PRO A 138 -2.03 -13.97 -21.19
CA PRO A 138 -3.46 -13.95 -20.92
C PRO A 138 -3.89 -14.97 -19.85
N ALA A 139 -2.97 -15.53 -19.08
CA ALA A 139 -3.24 -16.50 -18.03
C ALA A 139 -2.79 -15.98 -16.65
N VAL A 140 -3.60 -16.28 -15.63
CA VAL A 140 -3.30 -16.00 -14.22
C VAL A 140 -3.49 -17.29 -13.43
N TYR A 141 -2.54 -17.61 -12.56
CA TYR A 141 -2.60 -18.80 -11.70
C TYR A 141 -2.79 -18.39 -10.25
N PHE A 142 -3.69 -19.08 -9.56
CA PHE A 142 -3.91 -18.98 -8.12
C PHE A 142 -3.52 -20.32 -7.51
N ALA A 143 -2.45 -20.34 -6.71
CA ALA A 143 -1.91 -21.57 -6.14
C ALA A 143 -1.97 -21.55 -4.61
N TRP A 144 -2.44 -22.65 -4.03
CA TRP A 144 -2.40 -22.92 -2.59
C TRP A 144 -1.49 -24.15 -2.36
N PRO A 145 -0.20 -23.95 -2.03
CA PRO A 145 0.78 -25.03 -1.90
C PRO A 145 0.33 -26.10 -0.89
N ASP A 146 -0.16 -25.65 0.26
CA ASP A 146 -0.53 -26.49 1.40
C ASP A 146 -1.96 -27.06 1.32
N ALA A 147 -2.72 -26.72 0.27
CA ALA A 147 -4.09 -27.22 0.12
C ALA A 147 -4.11 -28.65 -0.41
N GLU A 148 -4.90 -29.51 0.22
CA GLU A 148 -5.16 -30.90 -0.20
C GLU A 148 -6.59 -31.00 -0.73
N PRO A 149 -6.81 -30.96 -2.07
CA PRO A 149 -8.15 -30.92 -2.65
C PRO A 149 -8.87 -32.28 -2.70
N ASP A 150 -8.38 -33.27 -1.95
CA ASP A 150 -8.94 -34.63 -1.95
C ASP A 150 -10.40 -34.61 -1.49
N GLY A 151 -11.30 -35.23 -2.25
CA GLY A 151 -12.76 -35.16 -2.04
C GLY A 151 -13.44 -33.90 -2.61
N HIS A 152 -12.69 -32.86 -2.96
CA HIS A 152 -13.22 -31.62 -3.53
C HIS A 152 -12.90 -31.42 -5.02
N ARG A 153 -11.87 -32.11 -5.54
CA ARG A 153 -11.32 -31.89 -6.89
C ARG A 153 -12.35 -32.00 -8.02
N ASP A 154 -13.17 -33.05 -8.04
CA ASP A 154 -14.17 -33.25 -9.10
C ASP A 154 -15.25 -32.17 -9.09
N THR A 155 -15.72 -31.81 -7.88
CA THR A 155 -16.68 -30.72 -7.69
C THR A 155 -16.08 -29.38 -8.11
N LEU A 156 -14.82 -29.10 -7.76
CA LEU A 156 -14.11 -27.89 -8.19
C LEU A 156 -13.97 -27.84 -9.71
N HIS A 157 -13.60 -28.95 -10.35
CA HIS A 157 -13.49 -29.04 -11.80
C HIS A 157 -14.83 -28.68 -12.46
N ALA A 158 -15.92 -29.31 -12.02
CA ALA A 158 -17.26 -29.05 -12.52
C ALA A 158 -17.71 -27.59 -12.33
N ILE A 159 -17.33 -26.94 -11.22
CA ILE A 159 -17.62 -25.50 -11.00
C ILE A 159 -16.76 -24.63 -11.93
N CYS A 160 -15.47 -24.92 -12.06
CA CYS A 160 -14.53 -24.15 -12.87
C CYS A 160 -14.93 -24.12 -14.36
N GLU A 161 -15.36 -25.26 -14.92
CA GLU A 161 -15.82 -25.38 -16.31
C GLU A 161 -17.03 -24.48 -16.63
N ARG A 162 -17.79 -24.08 -15.62
CA ARG A 162 -18.98 -23.23 -15.77
C ARG A 162 -18.68 -21.74 -15.61
N VAL A 163 -17.45 -21.36 -15.23
CA VAL A 163 -17.09 -19.94 -15.11
C VAL A 163 -16.91 -19.34 -16.50
N THR A 164 -17.81 -18.42 -16.88
CA THR A 164 -17.82 -17.81 -18.23
C THR A 164 -17.07 -16.49 -18.34
N TYR A 165 -16.94 -15.73 -17.25
CA TYR A 165 -16.23 -14.45 -17.23
C TYR A 165 -15.63 -14.13 -15.84
N LEU A 166 -14.58 -13.30 -15.82
CA LEU A 166 -14.01 -12.76 -14.58
C LEU A 166 -13.81 -11.25 -14.68
N GLY A 167 -14.60 -10.47 -13.93
CA GLY A 167 -14.61 -9.01 -14.04
C GLY A 167 -15.95 -8.52 -14.58
N ARG A 168 -15.93 -7.84 -15.73
CA ARG A 168 -17.14 -7.59 -16.53
C ARG A 168 -17.42 -8.78 -17.45
N SER A 169 -18.67 -8.94 -17.88
CA SER A 169 -19.11 -9.99 -18.82
C SER A 169 -18.37 -10.03 -20.16
N ARG A 170 -17.60 -9.00 -20.50
CA ARG A 170 -16.73 -8.94 -21.68
C ARG A 170 -15.34 -9.55 -21.47
N SER A 171 -14.98 -9.88 -20.23
CA SER A 171 -13.71 -10.53 -19.88
C SER A 171 -13.95 -12.03 -19.83
N LEU A 172 -14.17 -12.64 -21.01
CA LEU A 172 -14.44 -14.06 -21.13
C LEU A 172 -13.24 -14.85 -20.62
N VAL A 173 -13.50 -15.87 -19.80
CA VAL A 173 -12.45 -16.70 -19.23
C VAL A 173 -12.74 -18.17 -19.38
N ARG A 174 -11.67 -18.98 -19.38
CA ARG A 174 -11.70 -20.39 -19.04
C ARG A 174 -11.02 -20.56 -17.69
N VAL A 175 -11.64 -21.30 -16.77
CA VAL A 175 -11.02 -21.66 -15.49
C VAL A 175 -10.78 -23.17 -15.46
N SER A 176 -9.55 -23.58 -15.15
CA SER A 176 -9.15 -24.99 -15.02
C SER A 176 -8.47 -25.25 -13.68
N VAL A 177 -8.56 -26.50 -13.21
CA VAL A 177 -7.75 -27.01 -12.11
C VAL A 177 -6.48 -27.61 -12.72
N GLU A 178 -5.31 -27.14 -12.28
CA GLU A 178 -4.01 -27.59 -12.77
C GLU A 178 -3.23 -28.29 -11.66
N ASP A 179 -2.26 -29.13 -12.04
CA ASP A 179 -1.39 -29.82 -11.07
C ASP A 179 -0.15 -29.00 -10.68
N ALA A 180 0.20 -27.99 -11.48
CA ALA A 180 1.33 -27.10 -11.22
C ALA A 180 1.06 -25.66 -11.69
N ALA A 181 1.76 -24.71 -11.08
CA ALA A 181 1.76 -23.31 -11.47
C ALA A 181 3.19 -22.86 -11.84
N PRO A 182 3.35 -21.85 -12.73
CA PRO A 182 4.63 -21.18 -12.90
C PRO A 182 5.09 -20.48 -11.61
N PRO A 183 6.36 -20.06 -11.50
CA PRO A 183 6.88 -19.36 -10.33
C PRO A 183 6.01 -18.16 -9.93
N ALA A 184 5.70 -18.03 -8.65
CA ALA A 184 4.84 -16.96 -8.16
C ALA A 184 5.46 -15.58 -8.39
N THR A 185 4.67 -14.68 -8.96
CA THR A 185 4.99 -13.25 -9.15
C THR A 185 4.48 -12.41 -7.99
N HIS A 186 3.45 -12.87 -7.28
CA HIS A 186 2.89 -12.18 -6.12
C HIS A 186 2.74 -13.18 -4.97
N VAL A 187 3.38 -12.87 -3.86
CA VAL A 187 3.39 -13.72 -2.65
C VAL A 187 2.76 -12.94 -1.49
N PRO A 188 1.85 -13.55 -0.70
CA PRO A 188 1.30 -12.92 0.50
C PRO A 188 2.41 -12.42 1.42
N ASP A 189 2.30 -11.16 1.83
CA ASP A 189 3.34 -10.50 2.61
C ASP A 189 2.70 -9.43 3.52
N PRO A 190 2.90 -9.47 4.86
CA PRO A 190 2.26 -8.54 5.77
C PRO A 190 2.51 -7.06 5.46
N LEU A 191 3.64 -6.73 4.83
CA LEU A 191 4.05 -5.38 4.44
C LEU A 191 4.26 -5.26 2.91
N GLY A 192 3.63 -6.12 2.13
CA GLY A 192 3.67 -6.11 0.67
C GLY A 192 3.14 -4.81 0.06
N GLY A 193 3.64 -4.48 -1.14
CA GLY A 193 3.33 -3.26 -1.88
C GLY A 193 2.10 -3.33 -2.80
N VAL A 194 1.34 -4.43 -2.77
CA VAL A 194 0.10 -4.61 -3.53
C VAL A 194 -1.00 -5.09 -2.58
N GLN A 195 -2.23 -4.60 -2.72
CA GLN A 195 -3.36 -5.08 -1.92
C GLN A 195 -4.36 -5.87 -2.77
N LEU A 196 -4.46 -7.17 -2.52
CA LEU A 196 -5.45 -8.03 -3.17
C LEU A 196 -6.51 -8.48 -2.17
N ARG A 197 -7.76 -8.52 -2.63
CA ARG A 197 -8.91 -8.93 -1.82
C ARG A 197 -8.98 -10.44 -1.86
N VAL A 198 -8.95 -11.07 -0.70
CA VAL A 198 -8.93 -12.53 -0.57
C VAL A 198 -10.21 -12.95 0.13
N PRO A 199 -10.90 -14.03 -0.32
CA PRO A 199 -12.05 -14.55 0.40
C PRO A 199 -11.65 -14.76 1.88
N GLY A 200 -12.42 -14.17 2.78
CA GLY A 200 -12.17 -14.31 4.23
C GLY A 200 -12.30 -15.77 4.67
N LYS A 201 -11.57 -16.15 5.73
CA LYS A 201 -11.50 -17.54 6.22
C LYS A 201 -12.86 -18.16 6.55
N LYS A 202 -13.88 -17.39 6.98
CA LYS A 202 -15.23 -17.92 7.28
C LYS A 202 -16.34 -16.96 6.87
N GLY A 203 -17.46 -17.52 6.40
CA GLY A 203 -18.72 -16.80 6.17
C GLY A 203 -18.87 -16.09 4.82
N ARG A 204 -17.83 -16.09 3.94
CA ARG A 204 -17.92 -15.42 2.64
C ARG A 204 -19.00 -16.03 1.74
N LEU A 205 -19.11 -17.36 1.68
CA LEU A 205 -20.16 -18.05 0.93
C LEU A 205 -21.55 -17.67 1.44
N ALA A 206 -21.78 -17.82 2.75
CA ALA A 206 -23.05 -17.49 3.38
C ALA A 206 -23.47 -16.04 3.11
N TYR A 207 -22.52 -15.09 3.20
CA TYR A 207 -22.76 -13.69 2.85
C TYR A 207 -23.17 -13.51 1.38
N LEU A 208 -22.50 -14.18 0.43
CA LEU A 208 -22.83 -14.05 -1.00
C LEU A 208 -24.23 -14.62 -1.32
N ILE A 209 -24.59 -15.76 -0.71
CA ILE A 209 -25.92 -16.38 -0.84
C ILE A 209 -26.99 -15.44 -0.29
N ASP A 210 -26.82 -14.97 0.96
CA ASP A 210 -27.74 -14.06 1.63
C ASP A 210 -27.90 -12.74 0.85
N LYS A 211 -26.80 -12.11 0.43
CA LYS A 211 -26.81 -10.88 -0.37
C LYS A 211 -27.58 -11.06 -1.68
N HIS A 212 -27.35 -12.17 -2.37
CA HIS A 212 -28.08 -12.49 -3.60
C HIS A 212 -29.58 -12.65 -3.34
N GLN A 213 -29.96 -13.40 -2.30
CA GLN A 213 -31.36 -13.63 -1.93
C GLN A 213 -32.09 -12.35 -1.46
N ARG A 214 -31.39 -11.47 -0.73
CA ARG A 214 -31.99 -10.24 -0.20
C ARG A 214 -32.25 -9.18 -1.26
N ASP A 215 -31.30 -8.94 -2.16
CA ASP A 215 -31.42 -7.83 -3.11
C ASP A 215 -30.70 -8.01 -4.46
N GLY A 216 -29.89 -9.07 -4.64
CA GLY A 216 -29.15 -9.32 -5.89
C GLY A 216 -28.12 -8.24 -6.25
N GLY A 217 -27.90 -7.26 -5.37
CA GLY A 217 -27.02 -6.13 -5.59
C GLY A 217 -25.55 -6.48 -5.46
N LYS A 218 -24.68 -5.52 -5.80
CA LYS A 218 -23.22 -5.70 -5.74
C LYS A 218 -22.80 -6.10 -4.31
N PRO A 219 -22.07 -7.21 -4.13
CA PRO A 219 -21.57 -7.60 -2.82
C PRO A 219 -20.46 -6.65 -2.32
N GLU A 220 -20.39 -6.50 -1.00
CA GLU A 220 -19.28 -5.84 -0.33
C GLU A 220 -17.98 -6.62 -0.59
N PRO A 221 -16.84 -5.93 -0.79
CA PRO A 221 -15.57 -6.58 -1.04
C PRO A 221 -15.04 -7.29 0.21
N SER A 222 -14.31 -8.39 0.01
CA SER A 222 -13.54 -8.96 1.12
C SER A 222 -12.39 -8.05 1.58
N PRO A 223 -11.92 -8.14 2.84
CA PRO A 223 -10.77 -7.38 3.31
C PRO A 223 -9.51 -7.61 2.47
N PRO A 224 -8.68 -6.58 2.24
CA PRO A 224 -7.44 -6.74 1.51
C PRO A 224 -6.37 -7.48 2.33
N ARG A 225 -5.58 -8.28 1.62
CA ARG A 225 -4.30 -8.84 2.05
C ARG A 225 -3.20 -8.20 1.22
N ARG A 226 -2.06 -7.96 1.86
CA ARG A 226 -0.89 -7.40 1.19
C ARG A 226 -0.09 -8.52 0.51
N TYR A 227 0.46 -8.19 -0.64
CA TYR A 227 1.27 -9.05 -1.48
C TYR A 227 2.55 -8.31 -1.85
N ARG A 228 3.66 -9.04 -1.86
CA ARG A 228 4.93 -8.57 -2.41
C ARG A 228 5.06 -9.07 -3.84
N HIS A 229 5.37 -8.17 -4.75
CA HIS A 229 5.78 -8.52 -6.10
C HIS A 229 7.19 -9.11 -6.06
N ILE A 230 7.38 -10.23 -6.73
CA ILE A 230 8.67 -10.89 -6.92
C ILE A 230 8.93 -10.87 -8.42
N ASP A 231 9.92 -10.10 -8.85
CA ASP A 231 10.33 -10.08 -10.25
C ASP A 231 10.96 -11.44 -10.59
N GLY A 232 10.34 -12.16 -11.53
CA GLY A 232 10.92 -13.38 -12.11
C GLY A 232 12.02 -13.10 -13.15
N SER A 233 12.22 -11.83 -13.52
CA SER A 233 13.27 -11.40 -14.45
C SER A 233 14.55 -11.04 -13.69
N PRO A 234 15.74 -11.39 -14.21
CA PRO A 234 17.00 -10.90 -13.65
C PRO A 234 16.97 -9.35 -13.62
N PRO A 235 17.53 -8.72 -12.58
CA PRO A 235 17.43 -7.28 -12.35
C PRO A 235 17.85 -6.51 -13.60
N ARG A 236 16.90 -5.77 -14.20
CA ARG A 236 17.15 -4.89 -15.35
C ARG A 236 18.00 -3.70 -14.88
N SER A 237 19.31 -3.81 -15.11
CA SER A 237 20.36 -2.81 -14.82
C SER A 237 20.66 -2.56 -13.33
N ALA A 238 21.93 -2.29 -13.05
CA ALA A 238 22.56 -2.18 -11.74
C ALA A 238 22.19 -0.89 -10.98
N SER A 239 20.90 -0.64 -10.72
CA SER A 239 20.50 0.44 -9.81
C SER A 239 21.00 0.13 -8.40
N LEU A 240 21.71 1.08 -7.79
CA LEU A 240 22.08 0.96 -6.38
C LEU A 240 20.82 1.10 -5.53
N HIS A 241 20.75 0.34 -4.44
CA HIS A 241 19.60 0.33 -3.56
C HIS A 241 20.02 0.71 -2.15
N SER A 242 19.20 1.50 -1.47
CA SER A 242 19.43 1.77 -0.05
C SER A 242 19.10 0.56 0.83
N VAL A 243 19.44 0.64 2.11
CA VAL A 243 19.12 -0.37 3.13
C VAL A 243 17.61 -0.61 3.33
N PHE A 244 16.73 0.27 2.86
CA PHE A 244 15.28 0.17 3.01
C PHE A 244 14.60 -0.37 1.75
N ASN A 245 13.56 -1.18 1.91
CA ASN A 245 12.78 -1.73 0.78
C ASN A 245 11.26 -1.72 0.96
N ARG A 246 10.73 -1.39 2.15
CA ARG A 246 9.27 -1.37 2.38
C ARG A 246 8.83 -0.08 3.03
N PHE A 247 7.58 0.27 2.72
CA PHE A 247 6.87 1.44 3.24
C PHE A 247 5.53 1.01 3.81
N TRP A 248 5.23 1.51 5.00
CA TRP A 248 3.87 1.60 5.47
C TRP A 248 3.48 3.07 5.60
N VAL A 249 2.49 3.50 4.83
CA VAL A 249 2.10 4.92 4.74
C VAL A 249 0.78 5.14 5.44
N PHE A 250 0.74 6.19 6.26
CA PHE A 250 -0.45 6.73 6.88
C PHE A 250 -0.75 8.13 6.35
N GLN A 251 -2.03 8.45 6.26
CA GLN A 251 -2.54 9.80 6.01
C GLN A 251 -3.41 10.23 7.21
N PRO A 252 -3.22 11.44 7.77
CA PRO A 252 -4.16 12.01 8.74
C PRO A 252 -5.51 12.34 8.10
N LEU A 253 -6.58 12.36 8.88
CA LEU A 253 -7.91 12.77 8.41
C LEU A 253 -7.97 14.27 8.12
N ARG A 254 -8.99 14.71 7.37
CA ARG A 254 -9.14 16.12 6.96
C ARG A 254 -9.28 17.09 8.13
N ASP A 255 -9.86 16.62 9.24
CA ASP A 255 -10.12 17.44 10.43
C ASP A 255 -8.92 17.48 11.39
N ASP A 256 -7.88 16.68 11.13
CA ASP A 256 -6.65 16.70 11.91
C ASP A 256 -5.84 17.99 11.62
N PRO A 257 -5.19 18.58 12.64
CA PRO A 257 -4.43 19.81 12.45
C PRO A 257 -3.26 19.61 11.51
N ALA A 258 -3.19 20.44 10.46
CA ALA A 258 -2.07 20.44 9.53
C ALA A 258 -0.77 20.83 10.24
N LEU A 259 0.28 20.02 10.07
CA LEU A 259 1.60 20.29 10.62
C LEU A 259 2.59 20.64 9.51
N PRO A 260 3.48 21.63 9.70
CA PRO A 260 4.53 21.93 8.74
C PRO A 260 5.64 20.87 8.78
N ILE A 261 6.38 20.70 7.69
CA ILE A 261 7.55 19.81 7.59
C ILE A 261 8.57 20.03 8.71
N ALA A 262 8.70 21.26 9.23
CA ALA A 262 9.57 21.57 10.37
C ALA A 262 9.20 20.78 11.65
N ALA A 263 7.96 20.27 11.76
CA ALA A 263 7.51 19.41 12.85
C ALA A 263 7.93 17.93 12.70
N THR A 264 8.67 17.55 11.65
CA THR A 264 9.05 16.16 11.34
C THR A 264 9.50 15.40 12.58
N LEU A 265 10.53 15.90 13.30
CA LEU A 265 11.08 15.21 14.46
C LEU A 265 10.04 14.94 15.56
N LYS A 266 9.15 15.91 15.82
CA LYS A 266 8.08 15.77 16.81
C LYS A 266 7.13 14.64 16.41
N VAL A 267 6.70 14.61 15.16
CA VAL A 267 5.70 13.66 14.69
C VAL A 267 6.29 12.26 14.52
N THR A 268 7.52 12.14 14.04
CA THR A 268 8.20 10.85 13.86
C THR A 268 8.61 10.23 15.20
N GLN A 269 8.97 11.04 16.21
CA GLN A 269 9.15 10.56 17.59
C GLN A 269 7.84 10.03 18.19
N ALA A 270 6.73 10.73 17.99
CA ALA A 270 5.41 10.26 18.43
C ALA A 270 5.05 8.94 17.73
N LEU A 271 5.29 8.85 16.41
CA LEU A 271 5.03 7.64 15.63
C LEU A 271 5.90 6.46 16.10
N ARG A 272 7.20 6.68 16.30
CA ARG A 272 8.11 5.65 16.83
C ARG A 272 7.61 5.14 18.18
N ARG A 273 7.27 6.06 19.08
CA ARG A 273 6.76 5.72 20.41
C ARG A 273 5.51 4.85 20.32
N ALA A 274 4.53 5.26 19.53
CA ALA A 274 3.28 4.54 19.36
C ALA A 274 3.51 3.15 18.74
N VAL A 275 4.37 3.04 17.72
CA VAL A 275 4.72 1.74 17.13
C VAL A 275 5.40 0.84 18.17
N LEU A 276 6.33 1.37 18.96
CA LEU A 276 6.98 0.61 20.03
C LEU A 276 5.98 0.11 21.08
N GLU A 277 5.01 0.92 21.50
CA GLU A 277 3.93 0.52 22.42
C GLU A 277 3.13 -0.66 21.85
N GLN A 278 2.76 -0.61 20.57
CA GLN A 278 2.00 -1.68 19.91
C GLN A 278 2.80 -2.99 19.77
N VAL A 279 4.08 -2.88 19.36
CA VAL A 279 4.97 -4.03 19.19
C VAL A 279 5.28 -4.66 20.55
N HIS A 280 5.48 -3.86 21.59
CA HIS A 280 5.62 -4.33 22.97
C HIS A 280 4.38 -5.07 23.47
N GLY A 281 3.18 -4.52 23.25
CA GLY A 281 1.93 -5.18 23.64
C GLY A 281 1.79 -6.56 23.00
N ALA A 282 2.23 -6.71 21.74
CA ALA A 282 2.24 -8.00 21.05
C ALA A 282 3.34 -8.97 21.53
N ALA A 283 4.50 -8.47 21.97
CA ALA A 283 5.66 -9.28 22.31
C ALA A 283 5.76 -9.65 23.80
N CYS A 284 5.45 -8.70 24.69
CA CYS A 284 5.72 -8.83 26.12
C CYS A 284 4.47 -9.12 26.95
N GLY A 285 3.28 -8.69 26.50
CA GLY A 285 2.01 -8.91 27.20
C GLY A 285 1.89 -8.23 28.57
N CYS A 286 2.78 -7.29 28.91
CA CYS A 286 2.72 -6.55 30.18
C CYS A 286 2.22 -5.12 29.96
N ASP A 287 1.66 -4.52 31.01
CA ASP A 287 1.04 -3.20 30.97
C ASP A 287 2.01 -2.03 31.24
N ARG A 288 3.33 -2.30 31.26
CA ARG A 288 4.36 -1.33 31.68
C ARG A 288 4.49 -0.10 30.76
N TRP A 289 3.99 -0.14 29.52
CA TRP A 289 4.21 0.91 28.50
C TRP A 289 2.95 1.77 28.22
N GLN A 290 1.90 1.67 29.03
CA GLN A 290 0.62 2.36 28.78
C GLN A 290 0.75 3.91 28.79
N ASP A 291 1.56 4.49 29.70
CA ASP A 291 1.67 5.96 29.83
C ASP A 291 2.90 6.57 29.16
N ARG A 292 3.99 5.80 29.05
CA ARG A 292 5.25 6.19 28.40
C ARG A 292 6.05 4.95 28.00
N VAL A 293 6.82 5.06 26.92
CA VAL A 293 7.88 4.10 26.61
C VAL A 293 9.05 4.36 27.58
N PRO A 294 9.38 3.43 28.48
CA PRO A 294 10.50 3.58 29.42
C PRO A 294 11.84 3.57 28.68
N SER A 295 12.87 4.09 29.34
CA SER A 295 14.24 3.93 28.86
C SER A 295 14.64 2.45 28.86
N TRP A 296 15.62 2.09 28.04
CA TRP A 296 16.10 0.71 27.98
C TRP A 296 16.53 0.18 29.36
N ARG A 297 17.17 1.01 30.19
CA ARG A 297 17.61 0.64 31.54
C ARG A 297 16.45 0.32 32.49
N GLU A 298 15.32 1.00 32.35
CA GLU A 298 14.13 0.78 33.19
C GLU A 298 13.35 -0.49 32.79
N ALA A 299 13.53 -1.00 31.57
CA ALA A 299 12.71 -2.09 31.03
C ALA A 299 13.50 -3.09 30.16
N GLN A 300 14.70 -3.48 30.60
CA GLN A 300 15.59 -4.38 29.86
C GLN A 300 14.90 -5.68 29.42
N GLU A 301 14.16 -6.32 30.34
CA GLU A 301 13.41 -7.55 30.08
C GLU A 301 12.33 -7.39 29.01
N CYS A 302 11.69 -6.20 28.94
CA CYS A 302 10.69 -5.91 27.92
C CYS A 302 11.35 -5.71 26.56
N PHE A 303 12.46 -4.97 26.50
CA PHE A 303 13.21 -4.75 25.26
C PHE A 303 13.83 -6.04 24.71
N ALA A 304 14.26 -6.97 25.57
CA ALA A 304 14.78 -8.28 25.17
C ALA A 304 13.77 -9.14 24.41
N LYS A 305 12.46 -8.90 24.60
CA LYS A 305 11.37 -9.61 23.90
C LYS A 305 11.01 -8.98 22.55
N ILE A 306 11.48 -7.77 22.26
CA ILE A 306 11.19 -7.06 21.03
C ILE A 306 12.37 -7.26 20.07
N PRO A 307 12.14 -7.67 18.81
CA PRO A 307 13.22 -7.77 17.83
C PRO A 307 14.03 -6.47 17.72
N CYS A 308 15.36 -6.57 17.74
CA CYS A 308 16.26 -5.41 17.73
C CYS A 308 16.05 -4.50 16.51
N THR A 309 15.68 -5.09 15.38
CA THR A 309 15.34 -4.37 14.13
C THR A 309 14.08 -3.50 14.25
N LEU A 310 13.15 -3.83 15.16
CA LEU A 310 11.96 -3.03 15.45
C LEU A 310 12.23 -2.00 16.56
N SER A 311 13.00 -2.38 17.59
CA SER A 311 13.29 -1.49 18.72
C SER A 311 14.35 -0.43 18.40
N GLY A 312 15.31 -0.75 17.53
CA GLY A 312 16.52 0.04 17.29
C GLY A 312 17.54 -0.02 18.42
N HIS A 313 17.39 -0.95 19.36
CA HIS A 313 18.31 -1.15 20.49
C HIS A 313 19.05 -2.47 20.33
N ALA A 314 20.37 -2.45 20.54
CA ALA A 314 21.18 -3.65 20.68
C ALA A 314 20.93 -4.33 22.04
N PRO A 315 21.26 -5.62 22.21
CA PRO A 315 21.08 -6.33 23.48
C PRO A 315 21.80 -5.70 24.69
N ASN A 316 22.86 -4.92 24.46
CA ASN A 316 23.59 -4.18 25.49
C ASN A 316 22.93 -2.82 25.87
N GLY A 317 21.81 -2.48 25.23
CA GLY A 317 21.07 -1.23 25.43
C GLY A 317 21.55 -0.04 24.63
N GLY A 318 22.66 -0.18 23.89
CA GLY A 318 23.15 0.82 22.96
C GLY A 318 22.25 0.96 21.72
N PRO A 319 22.43 2.03 20.93
CA PRO A 319 21.83 2.13 19.61
C PRO A 319 22.26 0.95 18.73
N LEU A 320 21.33 0.38 17.95
CA LEU A 320 21.66 -0.67 16.99
C LEU A 320 22.44 -0.06 15.80
N GLU A 321 23.63 -0.58 15.53
CA GLU A 321 24.45 -0.16 14.38
C GLU A 321 23.85 -0.61 13.04
N ALA A 322 23.28 -1.82 13.04
CA ALA A 322 22.58 -2.38 11.87
C ALA A 322 21.33 -1.54 11.50
N PRO A 323 20.93 -1.55 10.22
CA PRO A 323 19.68 -0.93 9.79
C PRO A 323 18.47 -1.43 10.59
N HIS A 324 17.63 -0.49 11.02
CA HIS A 324 16.39 -0.74 11.75
C HIS A 324 15.30 0.23 11.26
N LEU A 325 14.09 0.13 11.81
CA LEU A 325 12.97 0.98 11.40
C LEU A 325 13.34 2.47 11.41
N ALA A 326 12.96 3.15 10.32
CA ALA A 326 12.97 4.61 10.24
C ALA A 326 11.55 5.15 10.15
N PHE A 327 11.34 6.33 10.71
CA PHE A 327 10.05 7.01 10.73
C PHE A 327 10.20 8.35 10.01
N VAL A 328 9.42 8.55 8.94
CA VAL A 328 9.54 9.74 8.09
C VAL A 328 8.21 10.48 7.98
N ALA A 329 8.28 11.80 7.85
CA ALA A 329 7.15 12.60 7.41
C ALA A 329 7.13 12.64 5.88
N LEU A 330 5.93 12.66 5.29
CA LEU A 330 5.69 12.81 3.86
C LEU A 330 5.10 14.20 3.58
N PRO A 331 5.95 15.24 3.45
CA PRO A 331 5.51 16.60 3.21
C PRO A 331 5.16 16.83 1.73
N PHE A 332 4.31 17.81 1.47
CA PHE A 332 4.11 18.31 0.11
C PHE A 332 5.25 19.25 -0.29
N VAL A 333 6.35 18.65 -0.75
CA VAL A 333 7.47 19.31 -1.42
C VAL A 333 7.45 18.99 -2.91
N HIS A 334 8.16 19.73 -3.76
CA HIS A 334 8.27 19.39 -5.19
C HIS A 334 9.46 20.08 -5.88
N PRO A 335 10.13 19.47 -6.87
CA PRO A 335 11.18 20.14 -7.66
C PRO A 335 10.67 21.35 -8.46
N VAL A 336 9.53 21.21 -9.14
CA VAL A 336 9.00 22.27 -10.05
C VAL A 336 7.70 22.96 -9.57
N LEU A 337 6.82 22.30 -8.81
CA LEU A 337 5.54 22.87 -8.40
C LEU A 337 5.72 23.94 -7.30
N ARG A 338 5.65 25.21 -7.70
CA ARG A 338 5.86 26.38 -6.82
C ARG A 338 4.86 26.50 -5.67
N HIS A 339 3.69 25.86 -5.80
CA HIS A 339 2.64 25.86 -4.77
C HIS A 339 2.85 24.78 -3.70
N ALA A 340 3.94 24.00 -3.77
CA ALA A 340 4.32 23.09 -2.71
C ALA A 340 4.55 23.87 -1.40
N ASP A 341 3.79 23.51 -0.36
CA ASP A 341 3.65 24.28 0.88
C ASP A 341 4.45 23.70 2.06
N GLY A 342 5.03 22.51 1.90
CA GLY A 342 5.73 21.81 2.97
C GLY A 342 4.82 21.26 4.06
N ALA A 343 3.50 21.26 3.88
CA ALA A 343 2.59 20.67 4.85
C ALA A 343 2.76 19.14 4.86
N VAL A 344 2.83 18.54 6.05
CA VAL A 344 2.87 17.09 6.23
C VAL A 344 1.54 16.51 5.78
N LYS A 345 1.54 15.76 4.68
CA LYS A 345 0.33 15.10 4.15
C LYS A 345 0.20 13.66 4.63
N GLY A 346 1.27 13.08 5.17
CA GLY A 346 1.27 11.72 5.70
C GLY A 346 2.55 11.40 6.47
N LEU A 347 2.61 10.18 6.98
CA LEU A 347 3.74 9.62 7.70
C LEU A 347 4.06 8.25 7.12
N ALA A 348 5.32 7.84 7.18
CA ALA A 348 5.68 6.47 6.82
C ALA A 348 6.64 5.81 7.80
N VAL A 349 6.49 4.50 7.91
CA VAL A 349 7.47 3.60 8.53
C VAL A 349 8.25 2.93 7.42
N LEU A 350 9.56 3.14 7.39
CA LEU A 350 10.49 2.49 6.46
C LEU A 350 11.07 1.25 7.13
N VAL A 351 11.04 0.12 6.43
CA VAL A 351 11.54 -1.16 6.94
C VAL A 351 12.80 -1.55 6.17
N PRO A 352 13.89 -1.91 6.87
CA PRO A 352 15.12 -2.34 6.23
C PRO A 352 14.98 -3.72 5.59
N ARG A 353 15.78 -3.96 4.55
CA ARG A 353 15.82 -5.21 3.76
C ARG A 353 16.06 -6.43 4.64
N ASP A 354 16.93 -6.31 5.63
CA ASP A 354 17.35 -7.43 6.48
C ASP A 354 16.19 -7.98 7.34
N VAL A 355 15.11 -7.22 7.55
CA VAL A 355 13.94 -7.72 8.29
C VAL A 355 13.17 -8.79 7.50
N ASP A 356 13.41 -8.92 6.19
CA ASP A 356 12.76 -9.92 5.34
C ASP A 356 13.05 -11.37 5.77
N CYS A 357 14.13 -11.60 6.53
CA CYS A 357 14.43 -12.92 7.09
C CYS A 357 13.68 -13.23 8.40
N ASP A 358 12.97 -12.25 8.98
CA ASP A 358 12.19 -12.40 10.22
C ASP A 358 10.69 -12.16 9.96
N ALA A 359 10.01 -13.20 9.48
CA ALA A 359 8.57 -13.16 9.20
C ALA A 359 7.71 -12.87 10.45
N SER A 360 8.21 -13.21 11.64
CA SER A 360 7.53 -12.94 12.91
C SER A 360 7.56 -11.45 13.23
N ALA A 361 8.72 -10.80 13.08
CA ALA A 361 8.87 -9.35 13.24
C ALA A 361 7.99 -8.57 12.24
N LEU A 362 7.97 -8.98 10.97
CA LEU A 362 7.09 -8.36 9.96
C LEU A 362 5.61 -8.47 10.33
N THR A 363 5.19 -9.66 10.78
CA THR A 363 3.80 -9.91 11.21
C THR A 363 3.44 -9.08 12.45
N MET A 364 4.36 -9.01 13.41
CA MET A 364 4.21 -8.21 14.64
C MET A 364 4.07 -6.72 14.31
N LEU A 365 4.96 -6.19 13.47
CA LEU A 365 4.92 -4.81 12.99
C LEU A 365 3.62 -4.51 12.26
N ALA A 366 3.23 -5.34 11.29
CA ALA A 366 1.99 -5.14 10.53
C ALA A 366 0.74 -5.13 11.43
N ARG A 367 0.69 -6.00 12.45
CA ARG A 367 -0.40 -5.99 13.45
C ARG A 367 -0.40 -4.71 14.27
N GLY A 368 0.77 -4.24 14.72
CA GLY A 368 0.90 -3.01 15.49
C GLY A 368 0.47 -1.78 14.69
N LEU A 369 0.87 -1.69 13.42
CA LEU A 369 0.48 -0.59 12.52
C LEU A 369 -1.03 -0.55 12.26
N ARG A 370 -1.70 -1.71 12.11
CA ARG A 370 -3.17 -1.80 12.00
C ARG A 370 -3.92 -1.49 13.29
N ARG A 371 -3.28 -1.61 14.46
CA ARG A 371 -3.86 -1.16 15.74
C ARG A 371 -3.74 0.35 15.87
N LEU A 372 -2.57 0.90 15.51
CA LEU A 372 -2.32 2.34 15.50
C LEU A 372 -3.33 3.10 14.63
N GLU A 373 -3.72 2.56 13.47
CA GLU A 373 -4.78 3.13 12.62
C GLU A 373 -6.11 3.31 13.38
N ARG A 374 -6.46 2.37 14.27
CA ARG A 374 -7.71 2.40 15.03
C ARG A 374 -7.65 3.32 16.26
N GLU A 375 -6.49 3.41 16.90
CA GLU A 375 -6.30 4.18 18.14
C GLU A 375 -5.93 5.65 17.88
N GLY A 376 -5.38 5.95 16.70
CA GLY A 376 -4.84 7.26 16.36
C GLY A 376 -3.45 7.50 16.95
N LEU A 377 -2.82 8.59 16.51
CA LEU A 377 -1.48 8.99 16.91
C LEU A 377 -1.52 10.24 17.78
N ARG A 378 -1.16 10.09 19.06
CA ARG A 378 -1.05 11.23 19.98
C ARG A 378 0.25 11.99 19.74
N ILE A 379 0.15 13.25 19.30
CA ILE A 379 1.28 14.13 19.02
C ILE A 379 1.37 15.21 20.12
N PRO A 380 2.50 15.28 20.87
CA PRO A 380 2.67 16.27 21.93
C PRO A 380 2.45 17.73 21.47
N GLY A 381 1.45 18.37 22.06
CA GLY A 381 1.07 19.75 21.76
C GLY A 381 0.38 19.97 20.41
N ALA A 382 0.02 18.90 19.68
CA ALA A 382 -0.76 18.96 18.44
C ALA A 382 -2.07 18.16 18.50
N GLY A 383 -2.32 17.39 19.55
CA GLY A 383 -3.55 16.61 19.71
C GLY A 383 -3.41 15.17 19.21
N ILE A 384 -4.52 14.57 18.82
CA ILE A 384 -4.56 13.20 18.28
C ILE A 384 -4.79 13.33 16.78
N TRP A 385 -3.94 12.66 15.99
CA TRP A 385 -4.17 12.45 14.57
C TRP A 385 -4.88 11.13 14.36
N HIS A 386 -6.01 11.15 13.67
CA HIS A 386 -6.68 9.94 13.24
C HIS A 386 -6.01 9.46 11.94
N LEU A 387 -5.23 8.38 12.04
CA LEU A 387 -4.47 7.86 10.91
C LEU A 387 -5.33 6.90 10.09
N LYS A 388 -5.24 7.00 8.76
CA LYS A 388 -5.76 6.02 7.82
C LYS A 388 -4.59 5.41 7.03
N GLU A 389 -4.58 4.09 6.86
CA GLU A 389 -3.63 3.44 5.97
C GLU A 389 -3.85 3.92 4.52
N VAL A 390 -2.77 4.31 3.85
CA VAL A 390 -2.78 4.57 2.41
C VAL A 390 -2.50 3.26 1.69
N PRO A 391 -3.43 2.75 0.85
CA PRO A 391 -3.17 1.57 0.03
C PRO A 391 -1.98 1.84 -0.91
N PRO A 392 -0.92 1.00 -0.89
CA PRO A 392 0.27 1.22 -1.71
C PRO A 392 -0.01 1.29 -3.22
N ASP A 393 -1.03 0.60 -3.68
CA ASP A 393 -1.47 0.53 -5.07
C ASP A 393 -2.51 1.60 -5.44
N ASP A 394 -3.00 2.37 -4.47
CA ASP A 394 -3.99 3.45 -4.65
C ASP A 394 -3.73 4.67 -3.76
N PRO A 395 -2.56 5.31 -3.87
CA PRO A 395 -2.26 6.51 -3.10
C PRO A 395 -3.12 7.70 -3.56
N PRO A 396 -3.79 8.43 -2.66
CA PRO A 396 -4.68 9.53 -3.04
C PRO A 396 -3.93 10.81 -3.42
N LEU A 397 -2.63 10.91 -3.09
CA LEU A 397 -1.76 12.03 -3.40
C LEU A 397 -0.37 11.50 -3.82
N ALA A 398 0.29 12.17 -4.76
CA ALA A 398 1.64 11.77 -5.19
C ALA A 398 2.63 11.69 -4.02
N THR A 399 2.62 12.63 -3.07
CA THR A 399 3.52 12.59 -1.90
C THR A 399 3.28 11.39 -0.97
N LEU A 400 2.08 10.78 -1.04
CA LEU A 400 1.73 9.57 -0.28
C LEU A 400 2.04 8.28 -1.05
N ASP A 401 2.35 8.39 -2.34
CA ASP A 401 2.88 7.29 -3.13
C ASP A 401 4.33 7.04 -2.74
N SER A 402 4.66 5.81 -2.35
CA SER A 402 6.05 5.45 -2.01
C SER A 402 6.99 5.65 -3.20
N ARG A 403 6.49 5.48 -4.44
CA ARG A 403 7.28 5.65 -5.67
C ARG A 403 7.88 7.05 -5.80
N THR A 404 7.17 8.08 -5.33
CA THR A 404 7.67 9.47 -5.27
C THR A 404 8.98 9.61 -4.49
N TRP A 405 9.26 8.66 -3.59
CA TRP A 405 10.43 8.66 -2.71
C TRP A 405 11.40 7.52 -3.02
N THR A 406 11.08 6.62 -3.95
CA THR A 406 11.88 5.44 -4.28
C THR A 406 12.28 5.34 -5.75
N GLU A 407 11.68 6.15 -6.62
CA GLU A 407 11.92 6.13 -8.06
C GLU A 407 13.43 6.23 -8.37
N PRO A 408 13.96 5.36 -9.25
CA PRO A 408 15.38 5.37 -9.60
C PRO A 408 15.78 6.73 -10.18
N SER A 409 16.73 7.40 -9.54
CA SER A 409 17.19 8.72 -9.97
C SER A 409 18.69 8.87 -9.80
N ARG A 410 19.30 9.67 -10.68
CA ARG A 410 20.71 10.06 -10.57
C ARG A 410 20.92 11.24 -9.64
N THR A 411 19.87 12.01 -9.36
CA THR A 411 19.98 13.25 -8.59
C THR A 411 18.98 13.23 -7.45
N TRP A 412 19.49 13.26 -6.22
CA TRP A 412 18.69 13.23 -5.00
C TRP A 412 18.93 14.47 -4.16
N THR A 413 17.88 15.02 -3.55
CA THR A 413 18.02 16.15 -2.62
C THR A 413 17.18 15.96 -1.36
N THR A 414 17.64 16.52 -0.25
CA THR A 414 16.94 16.47 1.03
C THR A 414 15.60 17.24 1.00
N ALA A 415 14.51 16.56 1.33
CA ALA A 415 13.24 17.18 1.72
C ALA A 415 13.31 17.68 3.18
N THR A 416 13.90 16.88 4.07
CA THR A 416 14.25 17.29 5.43
C THR A 416 15.77 17.33 5.55
N PRO A 417 16.36 18.34 6.21
CA PRO A 417 17.81 18.52 6.20
C PRO A 417 18.51 17.37 6.94
N MET A 418 19.69 17.01 6.46
CA MET A 418 20.56 16.03 7.07
C MET A 418 21.20 16.60 8.35
N VAL A 419 21.17 15.80 9.41
CA VAL A 419 21.92 16.07 10.64
C VAL A 419 23.23 15.30 10.60
N PHE A 420 24.34 16.03 10.63
CA PHE A 420 25.67 15.46 10.44
C PHE A 420 26.07 14.60 11.65
N GLY A 421 26.64 13.43 11.37
CA GLY A 421 27.09 12.48 12.41
C GLY A 421 28.36 12.93 13.12
N HIS A 422 29.18 13.77 12.49
CA HIS A 422 30.37 14.37 13.08
C HIS A 422 30.62 15.76 12.46
N PHE A 423 31.48 16.56 13.10
CA PHE A 423 31.84 17.87 12.58
C PHE A 423 32.63 17.75 11.27
N PRO A 424 32.34 18.58 10.25
CA PRO A 424 33.13 18.64 9.03
C PRO A 424 34.50 19.25 9.32
N LYS A 425 35.57 18.55 8.96
CA LYS A 425 36.96 19.03 9.12
C LYS A 425 37.51 19.41 7.74
N PRO A 426 37.83 20.69 7.45
CA PRO A 426 38.26 21.12 6.12
C PRO A 426 39.42 20.31 5.54
N LYS A 427 40.43 20.01 6.37
CA LYS A 427 41.61 19.22 5.98
C LYS A 427 41.31 17.75 5.65
N ASN A 428 40.14 17.24 6.03
CA ASN A 428 39.73 15.84 5.85
C ASN A 428 38.49 15.73 4.96
N GLY A 429 38.38 16.56 3.91
CA GLY A 429 37.27 16.52 2.95
C GLY A 429 36.00 17.25 3.39
N GLY A 430 36.03 17.99 4.51
CA GLY A 430 34.97 18.93 4.89
C GLY A 430 33.59 18.30 5.02
N GLU A 431 32.58 18.97 4.46
CA GLU A 431 31.18 18.52 4.48
C GLU A 431 30.95 17.29 3.58
N ALA A 432 31.65 17.20 2.44
CA ALA A 432 31.54 16.08 1.51
C ALA A 432 31.89 14.74 2.19
N LYS A 433 32.95 14.69 3.00
CA LYS A 433 33.32 13.47 3.75
C LYS A 433 32.20 12.96 4.65
N VAL A 434 31.49 13.86 5.33
CA VAL A 434 30.37 13.51 6.23
C VAL A 434 29.22 12.89 5.44
N VAL A 435 28.94 13.43 4.24
CA VAL A 435 27.89 12.93 3.35
C VAL A 435 28.28 11.55 2.80
N LEU A 436 29.53 11.36 2.36
CA LEU A 436 30.02 10.06 1.88
C LEU A 436 29.97 8.98 2.97
N ASP A 437 30.30 9.33 4.22
CA ASP A 437 30.17 8.39 5.34
C ASP A 437 28.70 8.03 5.64
N ALA A 438 27.79 8.99 5.52
CA ALA A 438 26.37 8.72 5.67
C ALA A 438 25.81 7.84 4.53
N LEU A 439 26.31 7.96 3.31
CA LEU A 439 25.94 7.08 2.19
C LEU A 439 26.36 5.63 2.45
N ARG A 440 27.55 5.39 3.01
CA ARG A 440 28.00 4.05 3.43
C ARG A 440 27.02 3.42 4.41
N LEU A 441 26.60 4.19 5.42
CA LEU A 441 25.61 3.74 6.42
C LEU A 441 24.22 3.49 5.82
N ALA A 442 23.91 4.09 4.67
CA ALA A 442 22.68 3.87 3.93
C ALA A 442 22.78 2.73 2.89
N GLY A 443 23.92 2.04 2.83
CA GLY A 443 24.17 0.93 1.90
C GLY A 443 24.53 1.36 0.47
N ILE A 444 24.83 2.65 0.25
CA ILE A 444 25.19 3.19 -1.06
C ILE A 444 26.70 3.33 -1.15
N ASP A 445 27.29 2.77 -2.21
CA ASP A 445 28.72 2.92 -2.49
C ASP A 445 29.06 4.38 -2.80
N PRO A 446 29.87 5.07 -1.97
CA PRO A 446 30.24 6.46 -2.21
C PRO A 446 31.06 6.68 -3.49
N SER A 447 31.66 5.64 -4.08
CA SER A 447 32.39 5.74 -5.35
C SER A 447 31.51 6.18 -6.52
N SER A 448 30.19 5.95 -6.42
CA SER A 448 29.19 6.34 -7.43
C SER A 448 28.85 7.83 -7.41
N VAL A 449 29.34 8.60 -6.43
CA VAL A 449 29.00 10.02 -6.28
C VAL A 449 29.85 10.88 -7.21
N VAL A 450 29.18 11.68 -8.05
CA VAL A 450 29.79 12.64 -8.96
C VAL A 450 29.91 14.02 -8.31
N GLU A 451 28.84 14.46 -7.64
CA GLU A 451 28.79 15.80 -7.04
C GLU A 451 28.03 15.79 -5.71
N ILE A 452 28.48 16.61 -4.76
CA ILE A 452 27.79 16.88 -3.51
C ILE A 452 27.68 18.40 -3.33
N ALA A 453 26.44 18.90 -3.28
CA ALA A 453 26.14 20.27 -2.91
C ALA A 453 25.56 20.31 -1.50
N VAL A 454 26.17 21.10 -0.61
CA VAL A 454 25.73 21.28 0.78
C VAL A 454 25.33 22.73 1.00
N GLY A 455 24.16 22.95 1.58
CA GLY A 455 23.62 24.29 1.76
C GLY A 455 22.62 24.41 2.90
N ARG A 456 22.12 25.63 3.13
CA ARG A 456 21.05 25.87 4.10
C ARG A 456 19.65 25.79 3.49
N HIS A 457 19.54 25.72 2.17
CA HIS A 457 18.28 25.67 1.45
C HIS A 457 18.22 24.40 0.61
N SER A 458 17.05 23.79 0.54
CA SER A 458 16.76 22.73 -0.43
C SER A 458 16.36 23.36 -1.77
N PRO A 459 16.70 22.76 -2.92
CA PRO A 459 16.14 23.15 -4.20
C PRO A 459 14.65 22.77 -4.33
N LEU A 460 14.07 21.98 -3.41
CA LEU A 460 12.65 21.66 -3.43
C LEU A 460 11.78 22.82 -2.94
N HIS A 461 10.76 23.16 -3.72
CA HIS A 461 9.67 24.01 -3.24
C HIS A 461 8.96 23.35 -2.05
N GLY A 462 8.56 24.16 -1.08
CA GLY A 462 7.93 23.72 0.18
C GLY A 462 8.90 23.27 1.27
N ALA A 463 10.18 23.04 0.97
CA ALA A 463 11.18 22.71 2.00
C ALA A 463 11.76 24.01 2.60
N PRO A 464 11.55 24.29 3.91
CA PRO A 464 12.09 25.48 4.54
C PRO A 464 13.59 25.34 4.78
N PRO A 465 14.29 26.43 5.09
CA PRO A 465 15.73 26.39 5.37
C PRO A 465 16.09 25.52 6.57
N SER A 466 17.32 25.03 6.62
CA SER A 466 17.76 24.01 7.57
C SER A 466 17.64 24.41 9.04
N TRP A 467 17.69 25.71 9.36
CA TRP A 467 17.54 26.22 10.73
C TRP A 467 16.10 26.20 11.26
N CYS A 468 15.09 25.98 10.40
CA CYS A 468 13.71 25.78 10.83
C CYS A 468 13.52 24.43 11.55
N PHE A 469 14.43 23.48 11.35
CA PHE A 469 14.39 22.14 11.96
C PHE A 469 15.17 22.14 13.27
N LYS A 470 14.44 22.09 14.39
CA LYS A 470 15.03 22.06 15.74
C LYS A 470 15.27 20.61 16.17
N THR A 471 16.51 20.27 16.47
CA THR A 471 16.84 19.03 17.18
C THR A 471 16.56 19.25 18.67
N GLN A 472 15.73 18.41 19.29
CA GLN A 472 15.61 18.41 20.75
C GLN A 472 16.99 18.08 21.36
N ARG A 473 17.35 18.79 22.41
CA ARG A 473 18.55 18.52 23.20
C ARG A 473 18.14 18.17 24.59
N ASP A 474 18.62 17.04 25.07
CA ASP A 474 18.51 16.75 26.48
C ASP A 474 19.41 17.70 27.30
N ARG A 475 19.20 17.77 28.62
CA ARG A 475 19.98 18.68 29.50
C ARG A 475 21.48 18.41 29.40
N ALA A 476 21.88 17.14 29.26
CA ALA A 476 23.27 16.69 29.05
C ALA A 476 23.83 16.99 27.64
N GLU A 477 22.98 17.23 26.65
CA GLU A 477 23.40 17.56 25.28
C GLU A 477 23.54 19.06 25.03
N ARG A 478 23.11 19.90 25.98
CA ARG A 478 23.29 21.35 25.89
C ARG A 478 24.76 21.77 25.94
N GLU A 479 25.60 20.96 26.58
CA GLU A 479 27.05 21.14 26.68
C GLU A 479 27.79 20.68 25.41
N LYS A 480 27.14 19.90 24.53
CA LYS A 480 27.72 19.46 23.26
C LYS A 480 27.58 20.55 22.18
N PRO A 481 28.59 20.71 21.31
CA PRO A 481 28.53 21.68 20.22
C PRO A 481 27.35 21.40 19.28
N ARG A 482 26.78 22.45 18.69
CA ARG A 482 25.53 22.35 17.90
C ARG A 482 25.70 21.37 16.73
N HIS A 483 24.73 20.46 16.55
CA HIS A 483 24.67 19.64 15.35
C HIS A 483 24.69 20.52 14.09
N TRP A 484 25.47 20.08 13.11
CA TRP A 484 25.45 20.68 11.78
C TRP A 484 24.25 20.12 11.02
N ILE A 485 23.32 21.02 10.66
CA ILE A 485 22.08 20.69 9.97
C ILE A 485 22.10 21.40 8.62
N ARG A 486 22.11 20.62 7.54
CA ARG A 486 22.24 21.12 6.16
C ARG A 486 21.33 20.37 5.21
N HIS A 487 20.87 21.07 4.19
CA HIS A 487 20.32 20.41 3.01
C HIS A 487 21.48 19.91 2.15
N VAL A 488 21.27 18.74 1.55
CA VAL A 488 22.28 18.05 0.73
C VAL A 488 21.62 17.64 -0.58
N THR A 489 22.30 17.92 -1.68
CA THR A 489 21.98 17.41 -3.01
C THR A 489 23.16 16.55 -3.48
N ILE A 490 22.86 15.37 -4.02
CA ILE A 490 23.85 14.37 -4.43
C ILE A 490 23.53 13.97 -5.85
N GLN A 491 24.55 14.00 -6.72
CA GLN A 491 24.49 13.47 -8.07
C GLN A 491 25.33 12.20 -8.16
N PHE A 492 24.78 11.18 -8.83
CA PHE A 492 25.40 9.88 -9.01
C PHE A 492 25.73 9.59 -10.49
N ASP A 493 26.76 8.77 -10.72
CA ASP A 493 27.17 8.31 -12.05
C ASP A 493 26.16 7.34 -12.69
N ARG A 494 25.29 6.75 -11.86
CA ARG A 494 24.23 5.80 -12.19
C ARG A 494 22.96 6.06 -11.39
N THR A 495 21.87 5.38 -11.73
CA THR A 495 20.61 5.51 -10.98
C THR A 495 20.70 4.85 -9.60
N VAL A 496 20.16 5.54 -8.61
CA VAL A 496 19.99 5.04 -7.24
C VAL A 496 18.49 5.00 -6.94
N SER A 497 18.02 3.85 -6.47
CA SER A 497 16.65 3.62 -6.05
C SER A 497 16.53 3.84 -4.54
N GLY A 498 15.56 4.67 -4.16
CA GLY A 498 15.32 5.04 -2.76
C GLY A 498 14.58 3.97 -1.95
N PRO A 499 14.19 4.31 -0.71
CA PRO A 499 14.28 5.63 -0.10
C PRO A 499 15.68 5.95 0.39
N LEU A 500 16.11 7.20 0.24
CA LEU A 500 17.34 7.70 0.85
C LEU A 500 17.03 8.53 2.10
N ALA A 501 17.64 8.15 3.23
CA ALA A 501 17.61 8.89 4.48
C ALA A 501 19.02 8.90 5.09
N LEU A 502 19.63 10.09 5.22
CA LEU A 502 21.03 10.25 5.58
C LEU A 502 21.22 10.98 6.92
N GLY A 503 22.35 10.72 7.58
CA GLY A 503 22.75 11.39 8.82
C GLY A 503 22.37 10.65 10.11
N CYS A 504 22.69 11.26 11.26
CA CYS A 504 22.53 10.62 12.56
C CYS A 504 21.07 10.56 13.05
N LEU A 505 20.18 11.41 12.51
CA LEU A 505 18.74 11.39 12.80
C LEU A 505 17.89 10.83 11.64
N ARG A 506 18.50 10.04 10.74
CA ARG A 506 17.80 9.38 9.61
C ARG A 506 16.63 8.50 10.03
N TYR A 507 16.76 7.81 11.16
CA TYR A 507 15.69 6.95 11.71
C TYR A 507 14.51 7.75 12.28
N PHE A 508 14.66 9.06 12.44
CA PHE A 508 13.61 9.99 12.87
C PHE A 508 13.18 10.96 11.75
N GLY A 509 13.56 10.65 10.50
CA GLY A 509 13.05 11.35 9.33
C GLY A 509 13.74 12.65 8.97
N LEU A 510 14.85 12.99 9.64
CA LEU A 510 15.74 14.06 9.17
C LEU A 510 16.77 13.50 8.20
N GLY A 511 17.07 14.25 7.14
CA GLY A 511 17.90 13.79 6.03
C GLY A 511 17.17 12.91 5.03
N PHE A 512 15.83 12.89 5.06
CA PHE A 512 15.01 12.18 4.09
C PHE A 512 15.05 12.92 2.75
N MET A 513 15.28 12.17 1.68
CA MET A 513 15.56 12.73 0.35
C MET A 513 14.47 12.37 -0.66
N ARG A 514 14.36 13.21 -1.68
CA ARG A 514 13.48 13.04 -2.83
C ARG A 514 14.32 13.04 -4.12
N PRO A 515 13.98 12.22 -5.12
CA PRO A 515 14.58 12.31 -6.44
C PRO A 515 14.19 13.63 -7.14
N LEU A 516 15.11 14.19 -7.93
CA LEU A 516 14.89 15.40 -8.76
C LEU A 516 14.58 15.06 -10.22
N GLU A 517 15.06 13.91 -10.69
CA GLU A 517 14.86 13.41 -12.04
C GLU A 517 14.12 12.07 -11.94
N GLY A 518 12.85 12.06 -12.30
CA GLY A 518 11.90 10.95 -12.20
C GLY A 518 10.57 11.41 -12.73
#